data_AF-A0A507E8V6-F1
#
_entry.id   AF-A0A507E8V6-F1
#
_cell.length_a   1.000
_cell.length_b   1.000
_cell.length_c   1.000
_cell.angle_alpha   90.00
_cell.angle_beta   90.00
_cell.angle_gamma   90.00
#
_symmetry.space_group_name_H-M   'P 1'
#
loop_
_entity.id
_entity.type
_entity.pdbx_description
1 polymer ?
#
loop_
_entity_poly.entity_id
_entity_poly.type
_entity_poly.pdbx_seq_one_letter_code
_entity_poly.pdbx_strand_id
1 'polypeptide(L)'
;MSVRPFFLFLLAAAFSSPLLCSAAQTQDPAAASLHIYPPPPTSTLRGDSISWPDAHALVAHSVAASAGLPHAIPQAIALANLADEQLVLTMKEMKMDMLAEPTANLWIVVEDYPESKAILDTIKPTYRVRGDQDMGAQLMLFGSRTADAILEADDDAWPIVVSSEKSTAGTGPAARVLVGASEIKTSATKRLPEHVQETVKEIAKTTYADMEPRAVHIFGKDAAVLKSLESMDAHLMGELEFSMSMIEALKMQRHLNRAGPETVPLFVSITLSGLRGLREQYGEDSEQYKAGVMMTAKAVQEITTGFSDMHEKNVLVQILTVPPSISGLLLRRASRATTALGSTCPTTLKDCETAFSNCTNHGACTLTNVTDSQQCYLCKCSTQYTDDAGNPVKGFSGPVAWTGDSCQYQDISVPFHILFWTSVSLIITTILVVGLLNSIGSSEANSEGAGSGTRSKTD
;
A
#
# COMPACT_ATOMS: atom_id res chain seq x y z
N MET A 1 81.44 -14.86 3.10
CA MET A 1 81.96 -13.97 2.04
C MET A 1 80.82 -13.77 1.04
N SER A 2 80.28 -12.60 0.71
CA SER A 2 80.67 -11.20 0.94
C SER A 2 79.43 -10.30 0.74
N VAL A 3 79.07 -9.52 1.78
CA VAL A 3 78.79 -8.06 1.75
C VAL A 3 77.66 -7.51 0.85
N ARG A 4 76.57 -7.03 1.49
CA ARG A 4 75.82 -5.79 1.10
C ARG A 4 76.70 -4.57 1.47
N PRO A 5 76.61 -3.38 0.82
CA PRO A 5 75.75 -2.31 1.40
C PRO A 5 75.32 -1.12 0.48
N PHE A 6 74.32 -0.38 0.97
CA PHE A 6 74.15 1.09 1.03
C PHE A 6 74.35 2.00 -0.20
N PHE A 7 73.36 2.87 -0.47
CA PHE A 7 73.29 4.35 -0.27
C PHE A 7 72.07 4.90 -1.06
N LEU A 8 71.41 6.05 -0.85
CA LEU A 8 71.10 7.00 0.23
C LEU A 8 70.50 8.25 -0.49
N PHE A 9 69.42 8.84 0.04
CA PHE A 9 69.05 10.29 0.05
C PHE A 9 68.72 11.09 -1.23
N LEU A 10 67.54 11.74 -1.21
CA LEU A 10 67.25 13.21 -1.14
C LEU A 10 65.71 13.38 -1.33
N LEU A 11 64.85 13.96 -0.48
CA LEU A 11 64.83 15.10 0.48
C LEU A 11 64.72 16.49 -0.18
N ALA A 12 63.50 17.04 -0.23
CA ALA A 12 63.11 18.46 -0.06
C ALA A 12 61.56 18.59 -0.23
N ALA A 13 60.77 18.81 0.83
CA ALA A 13 60.49 20.08 1.54
C ALA A 13 59.64 21.04 0.69
N ALA A 14 58.33 21.17 0.91
CA ALA A 14 57.62 21.89 2.00
C ALA A 14 57.32 23.36 1.63
N PHE A 15 56.06 23.78 1.79
CA PHE A 15 55.57 25.07 2.34
C PHE A 15 54.02 25.09 2.21
N SER A 16 53.29 24.87 3.32
CA SER A 16 52.52 25.88 4.10
C SER A 16 51.14 26.21 3.48
N SER A 17 49.99 26.24 4.16
CA SER A 17 49.62 26.24 5.58
C SER A 17 48.07 26.07 5.67
N PRO A 18 47.47 25.97 6.87
CA PRO A 18 46.27 25.17 7.10
C PRO A 18 44.96 25.99 7.12
N LEU A 19 43.84 25.31 6.90
CA LEU A 19 42.52 25.75 7.38
C LEU A 19 42.00 24.71 8.38
N LEU A 20 41.79 25.20 9.59
CA LEU A 20 41.13 24.52 10.69
C LEU A 20 39.68 24.19 10.29
N CYS A 21 39.27 22.94 10.50
CA CYS A 21 37.89 22.62 10.86
C CYS A 21 37.90 21.51 11.91
N SER A 22 37.41 21.86 13.09
CA SER A 22 37.15 21.00 14.23
C SER A 22 36.03 20.02 13.87
N ALA A 23 36.32 18.72 13.79
CA ALA A 23 35.31 17.68 13.74
C ALA A 23 35.01 17.23 15.18
N ALA A 24 33.91 17.74 15.75
CA ALA A 24 33.26 17.10 16.88
C ALA A 24 32.51 15.88 16.32
N GLN A 25 32.95 14.71 16.72
CA GLN A 25 32.43 13.41 16.30
C GLN A 25 31.32 12.99 17.26
N THR A 26 30.06 13.12 16.83
CA THR A 26 28.91 12.40 17.37
C THR A 26 28.36 11.55 16.22
N GLN A 27 28.76 10.28 16.19
CA GLN A 27 28.21 9.28 15.29
C GLN A 27 26.83 8.85 15.82
N ASP A 28 25.77 9.39 15.22
CA ASP A 28 24.47 8.72 15.20
C ASP A 28 24.52 7.62 14.12
N PRO A 29 23.87 6.45 14.34
CA PRO A 29 23.78 5.41 13.32
C PRO A 29 23.01 5.96 12.10
N ALA A 30 23.66 5.89 10.94
CA ALA A 30 23.13 6.41 9.68
C ALA A 30 21.87 5.65 9.24
N ALA A 31 20.70 6.25 9.47
CA ALA A 31 19.49 5.89 8.74
C ALA A 31 19.64 6.35 7.29
N ALA A 32 19.63 5.42 6.34
CA ALA A 32 19.59 5.74 4.92
C ALA A 32 18.22 6.35 4.58
N SER A 33 18.14 7.68 4.50
CA SER A 33 16.95 8.39 4.06
C SER A 33 16.89 8.37 2.53
N LEU A 34 15.90 7.65 1.96
CA LEU A 34 15.63 7.65 0.53
C LEU A 34 15.08 9.03 0.11
N HIS A 35 15.92 9.82 -0.56
CA HIS A 35 15.48 11.04 -1.24
C HIS A 35 15.03 10.67 -2.66
N ILE A 36 13.73 10.74 -2.93
CA ILE A 36 13.22 10.72 -4.31
C ILE A 36 13.68 12.04 -4.95
N TYR A 37 14.67 11.98 -5.83
CA TYR A 37 15.17 13.13 -6.56
C TYR A 37 15.16 12.86 -8.07
N PRO A 38 14.69 13.82 -8.90
CA PRO A 38 13.96 15.03 -8.50
C PRO A 38 12.50 14.71 -8.13
N PRO A 39 11.81 15.58 -7.37
CA PRO A 39 10.36 15.48 -7.22
C PRO A 39 9.69 15.42 -8.61
N PRO A 40 8.60 14.64 -8.77
CA PRO A 40 7.92 14.50 -10.05
C PRO A 40 7.61 15.89 -10.64
N PRO A 41 7.88 16.15 -11.93
CA PRO A 41 7.95 17.50 -12.51
C PRO A 41 6.63 18.27 -12.61
N THR A 42 5.60 17.90 -11.83
CA THR A 42 4.31 18.61 -11.74
C THR A 42 3.80 18.81 -10.31
N SER A 43 4.55 18.43 -9.27
CA SER A 43 4.10 18.66 -7.88
C SER A 43 4.43 20.08 -7.41
N THR A 44 3.56 21.04 -7.77
CA THR A 44 3.43 22.30 -7.03
C THR A 44 2.82 22.11 -5.63
N LEU A 45 2.67 20.87 -5.16
CA LEU A 45 2.14 20.54 -3.83
C LEU A 45 3.28 20.52 -2.82
N ARG A 46 3.38 21.63 -2.09
CA ARG A 46 4.22 21.81 -0.91
C ARG A 46 3.67 20.92 0.22
N GLY A 47 4.18 19.70 0.39
CA GLY A 47 3.88 18.81 1.53
C GLY A 47 4.22 17.34 1.26
N ASP A 48 4.50 16.56 2.31
CA ASP A 48 4.87 15.13 2.28
C ASP A 48 3.75 14.17 1.81
N SER A 49 2.80 14.68 1.02
CA SER A 49 1.69 13.93 0.45
C SER A 49 2.04 13.40 -0.94
N ILE A 50 1.86 12.11 -1.14
CA ILE A 50 2.07 11.41 -2.41
C ILE A 50 0.72 10.96 -2.99
N SER A 51 0.61 10.96 -4.32
CA SER A 51 -0.57 10.41 -5.00
C SER A 51 -0.61 8.89 -4.90
N TRP A 52 -1.74 8.27 -5.21
CA TRP A 52 -1.82 6.81 -5.24
C TRP A 52 -0.85 6.15 -6.25
N PRO A 53 -0.69 6.67 -7.48
CA PRO A 53 0.36 6.21 -8.40
C PRO A 53 1.77 6.35 -7.81
N ASP A 54 2.07 7.46 -7.12
CA ASP A 54 3.37 7.66 -6.47
C ASP A 54 3.60 6.65 -5.33
N ALA A 55 2.56 6.33 -4.55
CA ALA A 55 2.62 5.29 -3.52
C ALA A 55 2.89 3.92 -4.15
N HIS A 56 2.21 3.58 -5.24
CA HIS A 56 2.51 2.36 -5.99
C HIS A 56 3.95 2.30 -6.50
N ALA A 57 4.48 3.41 -7.03
CA ALA A 57 5.86 3.48 -7.52
C ALA A 57 6.88 3.32 -6.38
N LEU A 58 6.65 3.98 -5.23
CA LEU A 58 7.49 3.87 -4.04
C LEU A 58 7.58 2.41 -3.57
N VAL A 59 6.45 1.70 -3.59
CA VAL A 59 6.43 0.33 -3.11
C VAL A 59 6.93 -0.66 -4.17
N ALA A 60 6.66 -0.47 -5.46
CA ALA A 60 7.29 -1.26 -6.51
C ALA A 60 8.83 -1.17 -6.44
N HIS A 61 9.36 -0.01 -6.05
CA HIS A 61 10.77 0.14 -5.75
C HIS A 61 11.22 -0.63 -4.49
N SER A 62 10.47 -0.57 -3.39
CA SER A 62 10.83 -1.32 -2.18
C SER A 62 10.85 -2.83 -2.44
N VAL A 63 9.94 -3.35 -3.26
CA VAL A 63 9.94 -4.76 -3.71
C VAL A 63 11.24 -5.08 -4.46
N ALA A 64 11.58 -4.26 -5.46
CA ALA A 64 12.77 -4.50 -6.28
C ALA A 64 14.07 -4.42 -5.47
N ALA A 65 14.13 -3.48 -4.51
CA ALA A 65 15.26 -3.35 -3.59
C ALA A 65 15.33 -4.54 -2.62
N SER A 66 14.18 -4.97 -2.06
CA SER A 66 14.10 -6.11 -1.12
C SER A 66 14.51 -7.43 -1.76
N ALA A 67 14.15 -7.64 -3.02
CA ALA A 67 14.47 -8.87 -3.72
C ALA A 67 15.93 -8.94 -4.20
N GLY A 68 16.72 -7.86 -4.04
CA GLY A 68 18.08 -7.79 -4.59
C GLY A 68 18.11 -7.95 -6.11
N LEU A 69 16.99 -7.63 -6.79
CA LEU A 69 16.80 -7.85 -8.21
C LEU A 69 16.79 -6.50 -8.95
N PRO A 70 17.97 -5.95 -9.32
CA PRO A 70 18.04 -4.75 -10.15
C PRO A 70 17.35 -4.93 -11.52
N HIS A 71 17.10 -6.17 -11.94
CA HIS A 71 16.40 -6.52 -13.18
C HIS A 71 14.91 -6.89 -13.01
N ALA A 72 14.38 -6.96 -11.78
CA ALA A 72 12.98 -7.31 -11.53
C ALA A 72 12.06 -6.11 -11.32
N ILE A 73 12.56 -4.87 -11.38
CA ILE A 73 11.71 -3.67 -11.42
C ILE A 73 10.57 -3.81 -12.45
N PRO A 74 10.79 -4.31 -13.69
CA PRO A 74 9.71 -4.53 -14.65
C PRO A 74 8.71 -5.63 -14.22
N GLN A 75 9.16 -6.65 -13.50
CA GLN A 75 8.30 -7.73 -12.97
C GLN A 75 7.51 -7.27 -11.74
N ALA A 76 8.11 -6.48 -10.85
CA ALA A 76 7.42 -5.82 -9.73
C ALA A 76 6.36 -4.82 -10.23
N ILE A 77 6.66 -4.09 -11.31
CA ILE A 77 5.70 -3.22 -12.03
C ILE A 77 4.56 -4.05 -12.64
N ALA A 78 4.86 -5.22 -13.22
CA ALA A 78 3.86 -6.14 -13.75
C ALA A 78 2.99 -6.78 -12.65
N LEU A 79 3.58 -7.18 -11.52
CA LEU A 79 2.91 -7.70 -10.32
C LEU A 79 2.00 -6.65 -9.66
N ALA A 80 2.38 -5.37 -9.77
CA ALA A 80 1.57 -4.23 -9.35
C ALA A 80 0.37 -3.95 -10.28
N ASN A 81 0.21 -4.67 -11.40
CA ASN A 81 -0.82 -4.42 -12.42
C ASN A 81 -0.91 -2.95 -12.84
N LEU A 82 0.25 -2.28 -12.97
CA LEU A 82 0.31 -0.89 -13.39
C LEU A 82 -0.14 -0.78 -14.86
N ALA A 83 -1.40 -0.41 -15.07
CA ALA A 83 -1.98 -0.16 -16.39
C ALA A 83 -1.50 1.16 -17.03
N ASP A 84 -0.67 1.93 -16.30
CA ASP A 84 -0.26 3.26 -16.70
C ASP A 84 1.18 3.25 -17.25
N GLU A 85 1.30 3.23 -18.59
CA GLU A 85 2.57 3.34 -19.32
C GLU A 85 3.38 4.58 -18.89
N GLN A 86 2.70 5.67 -18.50
CA GLN A 86 3.34 6.93 -18.13
C GLN A 86 4.04 6.80 -16.77
N LEU A 87 3.48 6.04 -15.84
CA LEU A 87 4.12 5.74 -14.55
C LEU A 87 5.35 4.85 -14.74
N VAL A 88 5.27 3.85 -15.63
CA VAL A 88 6.41 2.98 -15.98
C VAL A 88 7.57 3.78 -16.57
N LEU A 89 7.28 4.74 -17.44
CA LEU A 89 8.28 5.66 -18.00
C LEU A 89 8.86 6.59 -16.94
N THR A 90 8.03 7.12 -16.04
CA THR A 90 8.48 8.01 -14.94
C THR A 90 9.42 7.27 -13.98
N MET A 91 9.12 6.01 -13.65
CA MET A 91 10.00 5.16 -12.83
C MET A 91 11.33 4.85 -13.52
N LYS A 92 11.34 4.73 -14.86
CA LYS A 92 12.56 4.49 -15.65
C LYS A 92 13.50 5.70 -15.70
N GLU A 93 12.96 6.91 -15.54
CA GLU A 93 13.71 8.17 -15.54
C GLU A 93 14.17 8.62 -14.16
N MET A 94 13.63 8.04 -13.06
CA MET A 94 14.12 8.28 -11.70
C MET A 94 15.55 7.71 -11.55
N LYS A 95 16.55 8.56 -11.77
CA LYS A 95 17.95 8.30 -11.40
C LYS A 95 18.04 8.29 -9.87
N MET A 96 18.00 7.09 -9.30
CA MET A 96 18.15 6.88 -7.87
C MET A 96 19.62 6.78 -7.52
N ASP A 97 20.13 7.70 -6.72
CA ASP A 97 21.45 7.59 -6.09
C ASP A 97 21.39 6.47 -5.03
N MET A 98 21.57 5.22 -5.48
CA MET A 98 21.76 4.07 -4.60
C MET A 98 23.20 4.07 -4.08
N LEU A 99 23.49 4.96 -3.12
CA LEU A 99 24.79 4.95 -2.44
C LEU A 99 24.94 3.74 -1.49
N ALA A 100 23.86 3.00 -1.22
CA ALA A 100 23.89 1.61 -0.76
C ALA A 100 22.51 0.94 -0.91
N GLU A 101 22.45 -0.28 -1.46
CA GLU A 101 21.22 -1.08 -1.53
C GLU A 101 20.74 -1.43 -0.11
N PRO A 102 19.45 -1.21 0.23
CA PRO A 102 18.92 -1.58 1.53
C PRO A 102 18.87 -3.10 1.67
N THR A 103 19.30 -3.63 2.81
CA THR A 103 19.33 -5.08 3.04
C THR A 103 18.11 -5.60 3.75
N ALA A 104 17.28 -4.72 4.28
CA ALA A 104 16.03 -5.08 4.94
C ALA A 104 15.02 -3.94 4.79
N ASN A 105 13.74 -4.30 4.74
CA ASN A 105 12.65 -3.39 4.45
C ASN A 105 11.54 -3.56 5.49
N LEU A 106 11.20 -2.46 6.15
CA LEU A 106 10.06 -2.37 7.05
C LEU A 106 9.02 -1.44 6.43
N TRP A 107 7.83 -1.97 6.26
CA TRP A 107 6.69 -1.22 5.78
C TRP A 107 5.62 -1.15 6.86
N ILE A 108 5.23 0.07 7.22
CA ILE A 108 4.15 0.32 8.15
C ILE A 108 3.07 1.11 7.44
N VAL A 109 1.84 0.61 7.43
CA VAL A 109 0.66 1.34 6.98
C VAL A 109 -0.19 1.67 8.19
N VAL A 110 -0.49 2.95 8.40
CA VAL A 110 -1.36 3.42 9.48
C VAL A 110 -2.63 3.97 8.85
N GLU A 111 -3.74 3.29 9.06
CA GLU A 111 -5.04 3.77 8.63
C GLU A 111 -5.60 4.80 9.60
N ASP A 112 -6.30 5.79 9.06
CA ASP A 112 -7.09 6.75 9.83
C ASP A 112 -6.23 7.63 10.78
N TYR A 113 -5.03 8.02 10.33
CA TYR A 113 -4.13 8.85 11.11
C TYR A 113 -4.33 10.35 10.78
N PRO A 114 -4.56 11.22 11.78
CA PRO A 114 -5.00 12.60 11.53
C PRO A 114 -3.89 13.51 10.97
N GLU A 115 -4.23 14.38 10.02
CA GLU A 115 -3.28 15.28 9.34
C GLU A 115 -2.63 16.33 10.28
N SER A 116 -3.29 16.67 11.37
CA SER A 116 -2.90 17.77 12.27
C SER A 116 -1.90 17.37 13.37
N LYS A 117 -1.67 16.07 13.58
CA LYS A 117 -0.81 15.56 14.67
C LYS A 117 0.48 14.97 14.12
N ALA A 118 1.42 15.88 13.88
CA ALA A 118 2.73 15.70 13.25
C ALA A 118 3.76 14.82 13.99
N ILE A 119 3.32 13.90 14.87
CA ILE A 119 4.27 13.05 15.62
C ILE A 119 4.95 12.06 14.68
N LEU A 120 4.21 11.40 13.79
CA LEU A 120 4.79 10.52 12.78
C LEU A 120 5.62 11.27 11.73
N ASP A 121 5.35 12.56 11.46
CA ASP A 121 6.15 13.36 10.52
C ASP A 121 7.60 13.59 11.02
N THR A 122 7.85 13.40 12.32
CA THR A 122 9.21 13.41 12.88
C THR A 122 10.02 12.17 12.49
N ILE A 123 9.33 11.08 12.13
CA ILE A 123 9.92 9.83 11.67
C ILE A 123 10.02 9.91 10.15
N LYS A 124 11.23 10.00 9.60
CA LYS A 124 11.44 10.09 8.14
C LYS A 124 12.04 8.78 7.59
N PRO A 125 11.60 8.33 6.39
CA PRO A 125 10.56 8.93 5.54
C PRO A 125 9.14 8.45 5.89
N THR A 126 8.24 9.40 6.20
CA THR A 126 6.80 9.18 6.31
C THR A 126 6.10 9.81 5.12
N TYR A 127 5.25 9.04 4.45
CA TYR A 127 4.49 9.45 3.28
C TYR A 127 3.00 9.46 3.60
N ARG A 128 2.32 10.53 3.21
CA ARG A 128 0.86 10.61 3.33
C ARG A 128 0.24 10.23 2.00
N VAL A 129 -0.62 9.23 1.99
CA VAL A 129 -1.28 8.80 0.77
C VAL A 129 -2.67 9.45 0.71
N ARG A 130 -2.90 10.29 -0.30
CA ARG A 130 -4.23 10.84 -0.58
C ARG A 130 -4.94 9.95 -1.60
N GLY A 131 -6.12 9.45 -1.26
CA GLY A 131 -6.90 8.60 -2.15
C GLY A 131 -8.37 8.45 -1.73
N ASP A 132 -9.12 7.75 -2.59
CA ASP A 132 -10.52 7.34 -2.43
C ASP A 132 -10.71 6.36 -1.25
N GLN A 133 -11.95 5.96 -0.95
CA GLN A 133 -12.28 4.92 0.01
C GLN A 133 -11.55 3.60 -0.29
N ASP A 134 -11.19 2.90 0.79
CA ASP A 134 -10.59 1.56 0.81
C ASP A 134 -9.10 1.42 0.38
N MET A 135 -8.38 2.54 0.37
CA MET A 135 -6.94 2.58 0.11
C MET A 135 -6.11 1.67 1.02
N GLY A 136 -6.52 1.49 2.28
CA GLY A 136 -5.79 0.65 3.20
C GLY A 136 -5.90 -0.84 2.88
N ALA A 137 -7.05 -1.32 2.37
CA ALA A 137 -7.15 -2.68 1.85
C ALA A 137 -6.28 -2.89 0.60
N GLN A 138 -6.16 -1.86 -0.25
CA GLN A 138 -5.27 -1.92 -1.42
C GLN A 138 -3.78 -1.93 -1.02
N LEU A 139 -3.38 -1.08 -0.07
CA LEU A 139 -2.03 -1.08 0.50
C LEU A 139 -1.68 -2.42 1.15
N MET A 140 -2.64 -3.00 1.88
CA MET A 140 -2.52 -4.34 2.46
C MET A 140 -2.32 -5.43 1.42
N LEU A 141 -3.18 -5.45 0.39
CA LEU A 141 -3.07 -6.40 -0.70
C LEU A 141 -1.71 -6.26 -1.39
N PHE A 142 -1.20 -5.03 -1.47
CA PHE A 142 0.11 -4.77 -2.02
C PHE A 142 1.25 -5.31 -1.13
N GLY A 143 1.21 -5.09 0.19
CA GLY A 143 2.16 -5.69 1.15
C GLY A 143 2.18 -7.20 1.08
N SER A 144 1.00 -7.81 0.96
CA SER A 144 0.83 -9.24 0.69
C SER A 144 1.52 -9.67 -0.60
N ARG A 145 1.22 -9.03 -1.73
CA ARG A 145 1.82 -9.39 -3.04
C ARG A 145 3.32 -9.19 -3.05
N THR A 146 3.82 -8.18 -2.35
CA THR A 146 5.25 -7.91 -2.19
C THR A 146 5.93 -9.07 -1.46
N ALA A 147 5.34 -9.51 -0.34
CA ALA A 147 5.84 -10.67 0.39
C ALA A 147 5.83 -11.95 -0.47
N ASP A 148 4.76 -12.17 -1.22
CA ASP A 148 4.66 -13.33 -2.12
C ASP A 148 5.73 -13.26 -3.24
N ALA A 149 5.99 -12.08 -3.81
CA ALA A 149 7.02 -11.87 -4.83
C ALA A 149 8.46 -12.06 -4.29
N ILE A 150 8.71 -11.65 -3.04
CA ILE A 150 10.02 -11.89 -2.38
C ILE A 150 10.26 -13.39 -2.23
N LEU A 151 9.24 -14.16 -1.83
CA LEU A 151 9.33 -15.61 -1.74
C LEU A 151 9.55 -16.30 -3.09
N GLU A 152 9.00 -15.73 -4.17
CA GLU A 152 9.26 -16.24 -5.53
C GLU A 152 10.70 -15.95 -6.00
N ALA A 153 11.29 -14.85 -5.52
CA ALA A 153 12.65 -14.44 -5.85
C ALA A 153 13.72 -15.17 -5.01
N ASP A 154 13.42 -15.45 -3.75
CA ASP A 154 14.31 -16.07 -2.78
C ASP A 154 13.52 -17.07 -1.91
N ASP A 155 13.77 -18.36 -2.13
CA ASP A 155 13.08 -19.46 -1.45
C ASP A 155 13.40 -19.53 0.06
N ASP A 156 14.55 -18.97 0.47
CA ASP A 156 15.02 -18.92 1.85
C ASP A 156 14.55 -17.65 2.58
N ALA A 157 13.99 -16.68 1.85
CA ALA A 157 13.37 -15.51 2.45
C ALA A 157 12.10 -15.90 3.22
N TRP A 158 11.81 -15.15 4.29
CA TRP A 158 10.62 -15.38 5.11
C TRP A 158 9.96 -14.04 5.48
N PRO A 159 9.23 -13.43 4.53
CA PRO A 159 8.53 -12.19 4.80
C PRO A 159 7.38 -12.41 5.79
N ILE A 160 7.17 -11.44 6.68
CA ILE A 160 6.08 -11.45 7.65
C ILE A 160 5.11 -10.32 7.35
N VAL A 161 3.83 -10.66 7.22
CA VAL A 161 2.74 -9.69 7.06
C VAL A 161 1.85 -9.72 8.31
N VAL A 162 1.80 -8.61 9.05
CA VAL A 162 0.91 -8.41 10.19
C VAL A 162 -0.21 -7.46 9.78
N SER A 163 -1.45 -7.86 9.98
CA SER A 163 -2.65 -7.13 9.56
C SER A 163 -3.77 -7.31 10.56
N SER A 164 -4.78 -6.44 10.53
CA SER A 164 -6.02 -6.64 11.27
C SER A 164 -6.98 -7.63 10.59
N GLU A 165 -7.87 -8.22 11.38
CA GLU A 165 -8.88 -9.22 10.96
C GLU A 165 -9.95 -8.69 9.98
N LYS A 166 -10.21 -7.37 9.94
CA LYS A 166 -11.16 -6.78 8.97
C LYS A 166 -10.58 -6.69 7.56
N SER A 167 -9.27 -6.84 7.39
CA SER A 167 -8.61 -6.83 6.09
C SER A 167 -8.76 -8.19 5.42
N THR A 168 -9.22 -8.21 4.18
CA THR A 168 -9.18 -9.42 3.35
C THR A 168 -7.71 -9.73 3.03
N ALA A 169 -7.05 -10.48 3.90
CA ALA A 169 -5.72 -10.99 3.62
C ALA A 169 -5.75 -11.72 2.28
N GLY A 170 -4.86 -11.34 1.36
CA GLY A 170 -4.69 -12.03 0.09
C GLY A 170 -4.45 -13.54 0.24
N THR A 171 -4.59 -14.28 -0.84
CA THR A 171 -4.21 -15.70 -0.88
C THR A 171 -2.77 -15.80 -1.38
N GLY A 172 -1.85 -16.31 -0.57
CA GLY A 172 -0.44 -16.44 -0.98
C GLY A 172 0.40 -17.24 0.03
N PRO A 173 1.60 -17.68 -0.38
CA PRO A 173 2.50 -18.50 0.45
C PRO A 173 3.18 -17.74 1.59
N ALA A 174 3.14 -16.39 1.60
CA ALA A 174 3.75 -15.60 2.67
C ALA A 174 3.11 -15.81 4.04
N ALA A 175 3.94 -15.81 5.09
CA ALA A 175 3.49 -15.94 6.46
C ALA A 175 2.69 -14.72 6.91
N ARG A 176 1.50 -14.96 7.45
CA ARG A 176 0.53 -13.92 7.78
C ARG A 176 0.06 -14.05 9.21
N VAL A 177 -0.05 -12.91 9.88
CA VAL A 177 -0.63 -12.81 11.20
C VAL A 177 -1.76 -11.80 11.17
N LEU A 178 -2.97 -12.28 11.42
CA LEU A 178 -4.18 -11.48 11.50
C LEU A 178 -4.50 -11.22 12.97
N VAL A 179 -4.42 -9.98 13.41
CA VAL A 179 -4.76 -9.55 14.76
C VAL A 179 -6.23 -9.12 14.78
N GLY A 180 -7.05 -9.85 15.53
CA GLY A 180 -8.48 -9.56 15.71
C GLY A 180 -8.76 -8.66 16.91
N ALA A 181 -9.99 -8.69 17.40
CA ALA A 181 -10.35 -8.02 18.66
C ALA A 181 -10.15 -8.91 19.89
N SER A 182 -10.13 -10.23 19.71
CA SER A 182 -10.06 -11.22 20.79
C SER A 182 -9.16 -12.41 20.48
N GLU A 183 -8.70 -12.53 19.25
CA GLU A 183 -7.85 -13.64 18.81
C GLU A 183 -6.82 -13.17 17.79
N ILE A 184 -5.75 -13.94 17.64
CA ILE A 184 -4.76 -13.74 16.57
C ILE A 184 -4.75 -15.01 15.72
N LYS A 185 -5.02 -14.85 14.42
CA LYS A 185 -5.02 -15.96 13.45
C LYS A 185 -3.72 -15.93 12.67
N THR A 186 -2.96 -17.01 12.73
CA THR A 186 -1.73 -17.17 11.94
C THR A 186 -2.00 -18.06 10.72
N SER A 187 -1.64 -17.61 9.53
CA SER A 187 -1.79 -18.32 8.25
C SER A 187 -0.42 -18.49 7.57
N ALA A 188 -0.28 -19.56 6.77
CA ALA A 188 0.90 -19.85 5.96
C ALA A 188 2.25 -19.83 6.71
N THR A 189 2.24 -20.16 8.01
CA THR A 189 3.45 -20.10 8.87
C THR A 189 4.51 -21.15 8.53
N LYS A 190 4.20 -22.14 7.68
CA LYS A 190 5.11 -23.25 7.36
C LYS A 190 6.43 -22.79 6.72
N ARG A 191 6.46 -21.60 6.12
CA ARG A 191 7.68 -20.96 5.56
C ARG A 191 8.52 -20.21 6.60
N LEU A 192 8.00 -19.98 7.81
CA LEU A 192 8.78 -19.38 8.89
C LEU A 192 9.68 -20.44 9.56
N PRO A 193 10.86 -20.04 10.05
CA PRO A 193 11.64 -20.90 10.94
C PRO A 193 10.81 -21.35 12.16
N GLU A 194 10.99 -22.60 12.60
CA GLU A 194 10.18 -23.22 13.66
C GLU A 194 10.17 -22.39 14.96
N HIS A 195 11.34 -21.92 15.38
CA HIS A 195 11.48 -21.06 16.56
C HIS A 195 10.74 -19.71 16.44
N VAL A 196 10.65 -19.15 15.23
CA VAL A 196 9.86 -17.93 14.96
C VAL A 196 8.37 -18.25 15.02
N GLN A 197 7.94 -19.39 14.47
CA GLN A 197 6.53 -19.83 14.56
C GLN A 197 6.09 -20.01 16.02
N GLU A 198 6.92 -20.65 16.84
CA GLU A 198 6.65 -20.81 18.27
C GLU A 198 6.57 -19.46 18.97
N THR A 199 7.51 -18.56 18.68
CA THR A 199 7.53 -17.20 19.25
C THR A 199 6.26 -16.43 18.87
N VAL A 200 5.86 -16.43 17.60
CA VAL A 200 4.62 -15.78 17.14
C VAL A 200 3.40 -16.39 17.82
N LYS A 201 3.34 -17.73 17.98
CA LYS A 201 2.23 -18.41 18.68
C LYS A 201 2.19 -18.07 20.16
N GLU A 202 3.33 -17.98 20.83
CA GLU A 202 3.39 -17.60 22.24
C GLU A 202 2.96 -16.15 22.44
N ILE A 203 3.46 -15.21 21.63
CA ILE A 203 3.02 -13.81 21.65
C ILE A 203 1.50 -13.75 21.39
N ALA A 204 0.99 -14.51 20.42
CA ALA A 204 -0.44 -14.55 20.12
C ALA A 204 -1.30 -15.04 21.29
N LYS A 205 -0.84 -16.05 22.05
CA LYS A 205 -1.52 -16.54 23.26
C LYS A 205 -1.51 -15.49 24.36
N THR A 206 -0.40 -14.77 24.53
CA THR A 206 -0.25 -13.83 25.65
C THR A 206 -0.86 -12.47 25.36
N THR A 207 -0.96 -12.03 24.10
CA THR A 207 -1.38 -10.66 23.72
C THR A 207 -2.69 -10.23 24.39
N TYR A 208 -3.69 -11.12 24.48
CA TYR A 208 -4.97 -10.78 25.11
C TYR A 208 -5.05 -11.06 26.61
N ALA A 209 -4.13 -11.86 27.17
CA ALA A 209 -4.11 -12.15 28.60
C ALA A 209 -3.50 -10.95 29.34
N ASP A 210 -4.21 -10.21 30.18
CA ASP A 210 -3.67 -9.02 30.90
C ASP A 210 -3.28 -7.83 30.00
N MET A 211 -4.04 -7.61 28.92
CA MET A 211 -3.81 -6.53 27.95
C MET A 211 -3.82 -5.13 28.59
N GLU A 212 -4.81 -4.80 29.42
CA GLU A 212 -4.91 -3.46 30.06
C GLU A 212 -3.67 -3.09 30.88
N PRO A 213 -3.23 -3.92 31.86
CA PRO A 213 -2.01 -3.66 32.62
C PRO A 213 -0.77 -3.47 31.73
N ARG A 214 -0.64 -4.25 30.66
CA ARG A 214 0.50 -4.14 29.75
C ARG A 214 0.42 -2.93 28.84
N ALA A 215 -0.75 -2.61 28.31
CA ALA A 215 -0.95 -1.39 27.55
C ALA A 215 -0.63 -0.15 28.40
N VAL A 216 -1.04 -0.13 29.67
CA VAL A 216 -0.66 0.93 30.62
C VAL A 216 0.84 0.93 30.92
N HIS A 217 1.48 -0.23 31.00
CA HIS A 217 2.93 -0.32 31.19
C HIS A 217 3.70 0.25 29.98
N ILE A 218 3.28 -0.10 28.76
CA ILE A 218 3.96 0.27 27.51
C ILE A 218 3.64 1.73 27.15
N PHE A 219 2.38 2.12 27.17
CA PHE A 219 1.90 3.41 26.67
C PHE A 219 1.59 4.43 27.79
N GLY A 220 1.67 4.03 29.05
CA GLY A 220 1.43 4.93 30.17
C GLY A 220 -0.02 5.35 30.31
N LYS A 221 -0.23 6.64 30.58
CA LYS A 221 -1.55 7.21 30.87
C LYS A 221 -2.49 7.20 29.65
N ASP A 222 -1.95 7.21 28.44
CA ASP A 222 -2.76 7.24 27.22
C ASP A 222 -3.60 5.95 27.09
N ALA A 223 -3.03 4.79 27.45
CA ALA A 223 -3.76 3.52 27.43
C ALA A 223 -4.84 3.40 28.52
N ALA A 224 -4.78 4.21 29.58
CA ALA A 224 -5.75 4.12 30.69
C ALA A 224 -7.18 4.55 30.28
N VAL A 225 -7.32 5.23 29.14
CA VAL A 225 -8.63 5.66 28.60
C VAL A 225 -9.31 4.53 27.80
N LEU A 226 -8.53 3.57 27.30
CA LEU A 226 -9.02 2.42 26.55
C LEU A 226 -9.41 1.27 27.48
N LYS A 227 -10.50 0.58 27.16
CA LYS A 227 -11.05 -0.53 27.95
C LYS A 227 -10.96 -1.83 27.17
N SER A 228 -10.25 -2.81 27.70
CA SER A 228 -10.06 -4.14 27.09
C SER A 228 -11.36 -4.93 26.87
N LEU A 229 -12.44 -4.55 27.56
CA LEU A 229 -13.77 -5.14 27.37
C LEU A 229 -14.49 -4.59 26.12
N GLU A 230 -14.08 -3.42 25.62
CA GLU A 230 -14.64 -2.82 24.41
C GLU A 230 -13.90 -3.34 23.18
N SER A 231 -14.64 -3.81 22.18
CA SER A 231 -14.05 -4.54 21.06
C SER A 231 -13.05 -3.71 20.24
N MET A 232 -13.29 -2.42 20.00
CA MET A 232 -12.36 -1.59 19.22
C MET A 232 -11.14 -1.13 20.03
N ASP A 233 -11.33 -0.90 21.33
CA ASP A 233 -10.24 -0.61 22.27
C ASP A 233 -9.28 -1.80 22.36
N ALA A 234 -9.83 -3.00 22.60
CA ALA A 234 -9.08 -4.25 22.64
C ALA A 234 -8.37 -4.55 21.31
N HIS A 235 -9.02 -4.22 20.19
CA HIS A 235 -8.45 -4.39 18.87
C HIS A 235 -7.20 -3.52 18.66
N LEU A 236 -7.27 -2.22 18.95
CA LEU A 236 -6.10 -1.34 18.84
C LEU A 236 -5.00 -1.78 19.81
N MET A 237 -5.34 -2.05 21.08
CA MET A 237 -4.35 -2.46 22.07
C MET A 237 -3.64 -3.76 21.67
N GLY A 238 -4.40 -4.77 21.22
CA GLY A 238 -3.84 -6.03 20.74
C GLY A 238 -2.96 -5.86 19.50
N GLU A 239 -3.37 -5.01 18.56
CA GLU A 239 -2.62 -4.72 17.33
C GLU A 239 -1.25 -4.08 17.62
N LEU A 240 -1.23 -3.06 18.49
CA LEU A 240 0.00 -2.37 18.87
C LEU A 240 0.90 -3.26 19.73
N GLU A 241 0.34 -3.95 20.73
CA GLU A 241 1.08 -4.83 21.62
C GLU A 241 1.71 -6.01 20.87
N PHE A 242 0.94 -6.67 20.00
CA PHE A 242 1.42 -7.78 19.20
C PHE A 242 2.59 -7.34 18.30
N SER A 243 2.40 -6.23 17.57
CA SER A 243 3.41 -5.72 16.63
C SER A 243 4.71 -5.35 17.33
N MET A 244 4.64 -4.68 18.48
CA MET A 244 5.83 -4.32 19.27
C MET A 244 6.50 -5.56 19.87
N SER A 245 5.72 -6.47 20.45
CA SER A 245 6.26 -7.70 21.07
C SER A 245 6.93 -8.61 20.04
N MET A 246 6.38 -8.66 18.82
CA MET A 246 6.98 -9.41 17.71
C MET A 246 8.35 -8.85 17.34
N ILE A 247 8.46 -7.54 17.15
CA ILE A 247 9.73 -6.89 16.80
C ILE A 247 10.78 -7.08 17.91
N GLU A 248 10.37 -6.91 19.17
CA GLU A 248 11.28 -7.12 20.31
C GLU A 248 11.74 -8.58 20.41
N ALA A 249 10.85 -9.54 20.21
CA ALA A 249 11.21 -10.95 20.23
C ALA A 249 12.18 -11.32 19.11
N LEU A 250 11.97 -10.80 17.90
CA LEU A 250 12.91 -10.96 16.78
C LEU A 250 14.28 -10.33 17.11
N LYS A 251 14.29 -9.18 17.77
CA LYS A 251 15.52 -8.51 18.23
C LYS A 251 16.27 -9.35 19.25
N MET A 252 15.57 -9.89 20.24
CA MET A 252 16.16 -10.80 21.21
C MET A 252 16.74 -12.05 20.54
N GLN A 253 16.04 -12.64 19.58
CA GLN A 253 16.53 -13.80 18.83
C GLN A 253 17.82 -13.49 18.07
N ARG A 254 17.93 -12.31 17.43
CA ARG A 254 19.16 -11.86 16.78
C ARG A 254 20.34 -11.79 17.76
N HIS A 255 20.11 -11.27 18.97
CA HIS A 255 21.15 -11.18 19.98
C HIS A 255 21.59 -12.55 20.52
N LEU A 256 20.67 -13.52 20.62
CA LEU A 256 20.95 -14.87 21.08
C LEU A 256 21.68 -15.70 20.00
N ASN A 257 21.34 -15.51 18.72
CA ASN A 257 21.82 -16.32 17.60
C ASN A 257 22.91 -15.64 16.75
N ARG A 258 23.91 -14.99 17.37
CA ARG A 258 25.01 -14.24 16.71
C ARG A 258 25.80 -14.96 15.58
N ALA A 259 25.54 -16.24 15.33
CA ALA A 259 26.35 -17.09 14.45
C ALA A 259 25.85 -17.24 12.99
N GLY A 260 24.71 -16.65 12.58
CA GLY A 260 24.19 -16.84 11.22
C GLY A 260 23.54 -15.61 10.57
N PRO A 261 23.63 -15.44 9.24
CA PRO A 261 22.92 -14.39 8.48
C PRO A 261 21.41 -14.64 8.32
N GLU A 262 20.89 -15.81 8.70
CA GLU A 262 19.50 -16.25 8.44
C GLU A 262 18.47 -15.89 9.55
N THR A 263 18.84 -15.10 10.56
CA THR A 263 18.04 -15.04 11.81
C THR A 263 17.04 -13.89 11.90
N VAL A 264 16.95 -13.00 10.92
CA VAL A 264 16.03 -11.84 10.94
C VAL A 264 15.30 -11.68 9.60
N PRO A 265 14.04 -11.20 9.59
CA PRO A 265 13.27 -11.10 8.36
C PRO A 265 13.82 -9.97 7.50
N LEU A 266 13.98 -10.24 6.20
CA LEU A 266 14.38 -9.21 5.22
C LEU A 266 13.23 -8.24 4.88
N PHE A 267 11.99 -8.66 5.10
CA PHE A 267 10.80 -7.87 4.85
C PHE A 267 9.75 -8.08 5.93
N VAL A 268 9.31 -6.97 6.52
CA VAL A 268 8.20 -6.94 7.48
C VAL A 268 7.20 -5.88 7.04
N SER A 269 5.94 -6.30 6.86
CA SER A 269 4.83 -5.40 6.59
C SER A 269 3.87 -5.42 7.77
N ILE A 270 3.56 -4.26 8.33
CA ILE A 270 2.62 -4.09 9.43
C ILE A 270 1.54 -3.12 8.97
N THR A 271 0.28 -3.46 9.18
CA THR A 271 -0.82 -2.52 8.97
C THR A 271 -1.63 -2.37 10.22
N LEU A 272 -1.83 -1.11 10.59
CA LEU A 272 -2.50 -0.66 11.79
C LEU A 272 -3.85 -0.04 11.41
N SER A 273 -4.94 -0.70 11.77
CA SER A 273 -6.31 -0.25 11.47
C SER A 273 -7.15 0.05 12.72
N GLY A 274 -6.65 -0.24 13.92
CA GLY A 274 -7.38 -0.02 15.17
C GLY A 274 -7.85 1.42 15.36
N LEU A 275 -7.12 2.41 14.83
CA LEU A 275 -7.51 3.83 14.85
C LEU A 275 -8.83 4.09 14.12
N ARG A 276 -9.05 3.43 12.97
CA ARG A 276 -10.32 3.51 12.24
C ARG A 276 -11.46 3.03 13.12
N GLY A 277 -11.28 1.88 13.78
CA GLY A 277 -12.27 1.31 14.71
C GLY A 277 -12.61 2.27 15.85
N LEU A 278 -11.61 2.91 16.46
CA LEU A 278 -11.83 3.91 17.50
C LEU A 278 -12.57 5.14 16.99
N ARG A 279 -12.23 5.65 15.80
CA ARG A 279 -12.92 6.80 15.22
C ARG A 279 -14.37 6.47 14.89
N GLU A 280 -14.64 5.30 14.31
CA GLU A 280 -15.99 4.85 14.00
C GLU A 280 -16.85 4.69 15.25
N GLN A 281 -16.27 4.20 16.36
CA GLN A 281 -17.00 3.97 17.61
C GLN A 281 -17.18 5.25 18.46
N TYR A 282 -16.13 6.05 18.63
CA TYR A 282 -16.11 7.16 19.58
C TYR A 282 -16.06 8.55 18.93
N GLY A 283 -15.68 8.63 17.65
CA GLY A 283 -15.47 9.88 16.93
C GLY A 283 -14.04 10.43 17.06
N GLU A 284 -13.65 11.27 16.09
CA GLU A 284 -12.29 11.85 15.99
C GLU A 284 -11.92 12.76 17.17
N ASP A 285 -12.90 13.42 17.77
CA ASP A 285 -12.68 14.31 18.91
C ASP A 285 -12.65 13.61 20.27
N SER A 286 -12.91 12.30 20.32
CA SER A 286 -12.94 11.53 21.55
C SER A 286 -11.57 11.42 22.22
N GLU A 287 -11.57 11.24 23.54
CA GLU A 287 -10.34 10.99 24.29
C GLU A 287 -9.71 9.65 23.87
N GLN A 288 -10.54 8.63 23.59
CA GLN A 288 -10.13 7.31 23.11
C GLN A 288 -9.34 7.41 21.80
N TYR A 289 -9.90 8.08 20.79
CA TYR A 289 -9.23 8.22 19.50
C TYR A 289 -7.94 9.05 19.65
N LYS A 290 -7.98 10.14 20.42
CA LYS A 290 -6.79 10.98 20.67
C LYS A 290 -5.68 10.20 21.38
N ALA A 291 -6.02 9.38 22.37
CA ALA A 291 -5.09 8.48 23.05
C ALA A 291 -4.55 7.41 22.10
N GLY A 292 -5.43 6.79 21.31
CA GLY A 292 -5.04 5.82 20.29
C GLY A 292 -4.00 6.38 19.32
N VAL A 293 -4.18 7.60 18.82
CA VAL A 293 -3.21 8.26 17.92
C VAL A 293 -1.83 8.39 18.58
N MET A 294 -1.78 8.75 19.88
CA MET A 294 -0.53 8.83 20.64
C MET A 294 0.13 7.46 20.81
N MET A 295 -0.66 6.45 21.15
CA MET A 295 -0.21 5.07 21.30
C MET A 295 0.36 4.52 19.99
N THR A 296 -0.34 4.73 18.87
CA THR A 296 0.11 4.33 17.53
C THR A 296 1.42 5.01 17.17
N ALA A 297 1.54 6.33 17.38
CA ALA A 297 2.77 7.05 17.08
C ALA A 297 3.97 6.50 17.87
N LYS A 298 3.77 6.23 19.17
CA LYS A 298 4.79 5.61 20.02
C LYS A 298 5.16 4.20 19.54
N ALA A 299 4.16 3.37 19.22
CA ALA A 299 4.39 2.01 18.74
C ALA A 299 5.18 2.00 17.43
N VAL A 300 4.83 2.86 16.47
CA VAL A 300 5.55 2.99 15.20
C VAL A 300 7.01 3.40 15.41
N GLN A 301 7.27 4.31 16.36
CA GLN A 301 8.64 4.70 16.71
C GLN A 301 9.44 3.53 17.30
N GLU A 302 8.87 2.79 18.26
CA GLU A 302 9.51 1.64 18.89
C GLU A 302 9.75 0.50 17.89
N ILE A 303 8.77 0.21 17.03
CA ILE A 303 8.88 -0.77 15.94
C ILE A 303 10.01 -0.38 14.98
N THR A 304 10.04 0.89 14.56
CA THR A 304 11.07 1.41 13.63
C THR A 304 12.46 1.30 14.23
N THR A 305 12.59 1.69 15.49
CA THR A 305 13.87 1.62 16.23
C THR A 305 14.30 0.18 16.45
N GLY A 306 13.39 -0.67 16.93
CA GLY A 306 13.64 -2.09 17.16
C GLY A 306 14.03 -2.83 15.88
N PHE A 307 13.37 -2.53 14.76
CA PHE A 307 13.72 -3.10 13.46
C PHE A 307 15.08 -2.60 12.97
N SER A 308 15.36 -1.30 13.08
CA SER A 308 16.66 -0.76 12.68
C SER A 308 17.80 -1.35 13.50
N ASP A 309 17.61 -1.53 14.81
CA ASP A 309 18.60 -2.14 15.71
C ASP A 309 18.89 -3.62 15.37
N MET A 310 17.96 -4.32 14.72
CA MET A 310 18.15 -5.74 14.33
C MET A 310 19.10 -5.91 13.15
N HIS A 311 19.31 -4.87 12.35
CA HIS A 311 20.08 -4.94 11.13
C HIS A 311 21.35 -4.09 11.23
N GLU A 312 22.50 -4.70 10.94
CA GLU A 312 23.81 -4.03 10.98
C GLU A 312 24.06 -3.11 9.76
N LYS A 313 23.17 -3.15 8.77
CA LYS A 313 23.29 -2.52 7.45
C LYS A 313 22.14 -1.56 7.20
N ASN A 314 22.15 -0.90 6.03
CA ASN A 314 21.12 0.05 5.64
C ASN A 314 19.73 -0.62 5.60
N VAL A 315 18.83 -0.08 6.42
CA VAL A 315 17.43 -0.48 6.48
C VAL A 315 16.60 0.58 5.78
N LEU A 316 15.64 0.15 4.97
CA LEU A 316 14.62 1.04 4.42
C LEU A 316 13.35 0.91 5.25
N VAL A 317 12.98 2.00 5.92
CA VAL A 317 11.71 2.10 6.64
C VAL A 317 10.78 3.01 5.85
N GLN A 318 9.58 2.53 5.54
CA GLN A 318 8.54 3.29 4.86
C GLN A 318 7.29 3.31 5.71
N ILE A 319 6.88 4.50 6.14
CA ILE A 319 5.65 4.69 6.89
C ILE A 319 4.64 5.37 5.97
N LEU A 320 3.49 4.73 5.76
CA LEU A 320 2.41 5.25 4.93
C LEU A 320 1.21 5.53 5.84
N THR A 321 0.81 6.79 5.93
CA THR A 321 -0.39 7.16 6.68
C THR A 321 -1.53 7.45 5.72
N VAL A 322 -2.69 6.85 5.98
CA VAL A 322 -3.94 7.16 5.27
C VAL A 322 -4.77 8.05 6.19
N PRO A 323 -5.10 9.29 5.79
CA PRO A 323 -5.90 10.18 6.63
C PRO A 323 -7.34 9.64 6.81
N PRO A 324 -8.08 10.12 7.83
CA PRO A 324 -9.49 9.78 8.02
C PRO A 324 -10.27 10.03 6.73
N SER A 325 -10.88 8.99 6.17
CA SER A 325 -11.76 9.17 5.01
C SER A 325 -13.00 9.93 5.47
N ILE A 326 -13.14 11.18 5.03
CA ILE A 326 -14.37 11.94 5.20
C ILE A 326 -15.49 11.12 4.52
N SER A 327 -16.56 10.78 5.25
CA SER A 327 -17.67 9.96 4.73
C SER A 327 -18.02 10.33 3.29
N GLY A 328 -18.11 9.35 2.39
CA GLY A 328 -18.27 9.53 0.94
C GLY A 328 -19.43 10.47 0.53
N LEU A 329 -20.40 10.74 1.40
CA LEU A 329 -21.43 11.76 1.20
C LEU A 329 -20.89 13.20 1.20
N LEU A 330 -19.92 13.51 2.07
CA LEU A 330 -19.24 14.80 2.12
C LEU A 330 -18.17 14.88 1.03
N LEU A 331 -17.44 13.79 0.76
CA LEU A 331 -16.49 13.75 -0.37
C LEU A 331 -17.20 13.85 -1.72
N ARG A 332 -18.43 13.34 -1.91
CA ARG A 332 -19.20 13.53 -3.16
C ARG A 332 -19.77 14.94 -3.31
N ARG A 333 -19.84 15.69 -2.21
CA ARG A 333 -20.19 17.13 -2.17
C ARG A 333 -18.95 18.00 -2.37
N ALA A 334 -17.82 17.59 -1.78
CA ALA A 334 -16.54 18.24 -1.88
C ALA A 334 -15.86 17.95 -3.22
N SER A 335 -15.95 16.75 -3.80
CA SER A 335 -15.39 16.41 -5.12
C SER A 335 -16.14 17.08 -6.25
N ARG A 336 -17.46 17.32 -6.10
CA ARG A 336 -18.18 18.28 -6.96
C ARG A 336 -17.67 19.72 -6.80
N ALA A 337 -16.97 20.02 -5.73
CA ALA A 337 -16.45 21.34 -5.43
C ALA A 337 -14.93 21.50 -5.63
N THR A 338 -14.13 20.42 -5.62
CA THR A 338 -12.67 20.46 -5.71
C THR A 338 -12.10 20.10 -7.07
N THR A 339 -12.83 19.45 -7.97
CA THR A 339 -12.43 19.44 -9.40
C THR A 339 -12.74 20.78 -10.10
N ALA A 340 -13.44 21.70 -9.43
CA ALA A 340 -13.56 23.11 -9.83
C ALA A 340 -12.37 24.00 -9.40
N LEU A 341 -11.26 23.44 -8.89
CA LEU A 341 -10.09 24.22 -8.43
C LEU A 341 -8.88 24.19 -9.38
N GLY A 342 -9.16 24.30 -10.68
CA GLY A 342 -8.20 24.89 -11.62
C GLY A 342 -8.34 26.41 -11.74
N SER A 343 -9.51 26.98 -11.46
CA SER A 343 -9.73 28.44 -11.55
C SER A 343 -11.03 28.84 -10.89
N THR A 344 -10.94 29.59 -9.78
CA THR A 344 -11.99 30.48 -9.22
C THR A 344 -13.42 29.93 -9.17
N CYS A 345 -13.87 29.47 -8.00
CA CYS A 345 -15.28 29.21 -7.70
C CYS A 345 -16.17 30.39 -8.18
N PRO A 346 -17.05 30.20 -9.17
CA PRO A 346 -17.88 31.28 -9.70
C PRO A 346 -18.91 31.73 -8.66
N THR A 347 -18.89 33.01 -8.32
CA THR A 347 -19.85 33.62 -7.37
C THR A 347 -21.15 34.07 -8.04
N THR A 348 -21.19 34.12 -9.37
CA THR A 348 -22.40 34.48 -10.13
C THR A 348 -22.78 33.38 -11.12
N LEU A 349 -24.08 33.30 -11.44
CA LEU A 349 -24.62 32.36 -12.43
C LEU A 349 -23.92 32.51 -13.80
N LYS A 350 -23.71 33.76 -14.24
CA LYS A 350 -23.10 34.08 -15.53
C LYS A 350 -21.64 33.66 -15.61
N ASP A 351 -20.91 33.78 -14.51
CA ASP A 351 -19.52 33.33 -14.44
C ASP A 351 -19.44 31.80 -14.51
N CYS A 352 -20.39 31.07 -13.90
CA CYS A 352 -20.50 29.62 -14.03
C CYS A 352 -20.82 29.20 -15.46
N GLU A 353 -21.80 29.84 -16.10
CA GLU A 353 -22.17 29.56 -17.50
C GLU A 353 -21.00 29.84 -18.45
N THR A 354 -20.19 30.87 -18.18
CA THR A 354 -19.02 31.21 -18.98
C THR A 354 -17.87 30.23 -18.74
N ALA A 355 -17.60 29.88 -17.47
CA ALA A 355 -16.51 28.99 -17.09
C ALA A 355 -16.72 27.55 -17.55
N PHE A 356 -17.96 27.08 -17.53
CA PHE A 356 -18.32 25.69 -17.86
C PHE A 356 -19.06 25.57 -19.20
N SER A 357 -19.00 26.59 -20.06
CA SER A 357 -19.68 26.59 -21.37
C SER A 357 -21.14 26.14 -21.28
N ASN A 358 -21.88 26.74 -20.35
CA ASN A 358 -23.27 26.40 -20.01
C ASN A 358 -23.47 24.91 -19.65
N CYS A 359 -22.52 24.32 -18.90
CA CYS A 359 -22.52 22.91 -18.53
C CYS A 359 -22.65 21.97 -19.75
N THR A 360 -22.02 22.35 -20.86
CA THR A 360 -22.08 21.64 -22.15
C THR A 360 -23.52 21.42 -22.64
N ASN A 361 -24.48 22.24 -22.19
CA ASN A 361 -25.92 22.08 -22.40
C ASN A 361 -26.51 20.73 -21.91
N HIS A 362 -25.75 19.95 -21.13
CA HIS A 362 -26.17 18.69 -20.51
C HIS A 362 -26.54 18.88 -19.03
N GLY A 363 -26.61 20.11 -18.55
CA GLY A 363 -26.93 20.45 -17.17
C GLY A 363 -27.30 21.91 -17.00
N ALA A 364 -27.37 22.35 -15.75
CA ALA A 364 -27.59 23.75 -15.41
C ALA A 364 -26.71 24.18 -14.23
N CYS A 365 -26.21 25.41 -14.25
CA CYS A 365 -25.50 26.01 -13.13
C CYS A 365 -26.45 26.23 -11.96
N THR A 366 -26.13 25.66 -10.80
CA THR A 366 -26.93 25.77 -9.57
C THR A 366 -26.06 26.17 -8.39
N LEU A 367 -26.59 27.03 -7.52
CA LEU A 367 -25.90 27.43 -6.30
C LEU A 367 -25.83 26.24 -5.33
N THR A 368 -24.61 25.84 -4.97
CA THR A 368 -24.35 24.70 -4.09
C THR A 368 -23.43 25.15 -2.94
N ASN A 369 -23.77 24.75 -1.72
CA ASN A 369 -22.90 24.95 -0.56
C ASN A 369 -21.73 23.97 -0.65
N VAL A 370 -20.51 24.51 -0.79
CA VAL A 370 -19.26 23.77 -0.91
C VAL A 370 -18.67 23.49 0.48
N THR A 371 -18.73 24.49 1.35
CA THR A 371 -18.44 24.40 2.78
C THR A 371 -19.55 25.09 3.57
N ASP A 372 -19.57 24.92 4.90
CA ASP A 372 -20.57 25.56 5.77
C ASP A 372 -20.56 27.10 5.69
N SER A 373 -19.52 27.70 5.11
CA SER A 373 -19.35 29.14 4.96
C SER A 373 -19.18 29.62 3.51
N GLN A 374 -19.17 28.74 2.50
CA GLN A 374 -18.92 29.11 1.10
C GLN A 374 -19.96 28.50 0.14
N GLN A 375 -20.60 29.37 -0.63
CA GLN A 375 -21.53 29.00 -1.71
C GLN A 375 -20.86 29.23 -3.07
N CYS A 376 -20.94 28.23 -3.96
CA CYS A 376 -20.40 28.29 -5.31
C CYS A 376 -21.46 27.87 -6.33
N TYR A 377 -21.45 28.48 -7.51
CA TYR A 377 -22.23 27.98 -8.64
C TYR A 377 -21.50 26.80 -9.29
N LEU A 378 -22.17 25.65 -9.36
CA LEU A 378 -21.65 24.42 -9.93
C LEU A 378 -22.64 23.81 -10.91
N CYS A 379 -22.13 23.11 -11.92
CA CYS A 379 -22.96 22.39 -12.88
C CYS A 379 -23.68 21.20 -12.24
N LYS A 380 -25.01 21.19 -12.37
CA LYS A 380 -25.86 20.06 -12.03
C LYS A 380 -26.28 19.36 -13.32
N CYS A 381 -25.71 18.18 -13.55
CA CYS A 381 -25.96 17.41 -14.76
C CYS A 381 -27.39 16.88 -14.81
N SER A 382 -27.97 16.95 -16.00
CA SER A 382 -29.28 16.40 -16.33
C SER A 382 -29.21 14.88 -16.41
N THR A 383 -30.35 14.22 -16.27
CA THR A 383 -30.49 12.79 -16.51
C THR A 383 -31.14 12.47 -17.85
N GLN A 384 -31.30 13.49 -18.71
CA GLN A 384 -31.97 13.39 -20.00
C GLN A 384 -30.96 13.31 -21.14
N TYR A 385 -31.31 12.52 -22.15
CA TYR A 385 -30.55 12.41 -23.39
C TYR A 385 -30.70 13.72 -24.18
N THR A 386 -29.66 14.55 -24.18
CA THR A 386 -29.61 15.86 -24.82
C THR A 386 -28.52 15.88 -25.88
N ASP A 387 -28.76 16.59 -26.99
CA ASP A 387 -27.72 16.87 -27.99
C ASP A 387 -26.75 17.97 -27.49
N ASP A 388 -25.70 18.25 -28.26
CA ASP A 388 -24.73 19.32 -27.95
C ASP A 388 -25.39 20.72 -27.84
N ALA A 389 -26.63 20.86 -28.33
CA ALA A 389 -27.43 22.07 -28.26
C ALA A 389 -28.46 22.04 -27.11
N GLY A 390 -28.44 21.02 -26.24
CA GLY A 390 -29.31 20.87 -25.07
C GLY A 390 -30.73 20.41 -25.40
N ASN A 391 -31.02 20.04 -26.64
CA ASN A 391 -32.34 19.58 -27.04
C ASN A 391 -32.47 18.07 -26.80
N PRO A 392 -33.65 17.60 -26.34
CA PRO A 392 -33.89 16.18 -26.19
C PRO A 392 -33.81 15.48 -27.55
N VAL A 393 -32.99 14.44 -27.64
CA VAL A 393 -32.82 13.68 -28.88
C VAL A 393 -34.07 12.83 -29.12
N LYS A 394 -34.76 13.08 -30.23
CA LYS A 394 -35.96 12.33 -30.61
C LYS A 394 -35.59 10.86 -30.88
N GLY A 395 -36.22 9.94 -30.15
CA GLY A 395 -36.01 8.49 -30.32
C GLY A 395 -35.12 7.83 -29.27
N PHE A 396 -34.49 8.60 -28.38
CA PHE A 396 -33.74 8.07 -27.23
C PHE A 396 -34.46 8.43 -25.93
N SER A 397 -35.09 7.43 -25.30
CA SER A 397 -35.77 7.57 -24.01
C SER A 397 -35.15 6.62 -22.99
N GLY A 398 -34.08 7.07 -22.33
CA GLY A 398 -33.44 6.33 -21.24
C GLY A 398 -32.75 7.30 -20.28
N PRO A 399 -32.62 6.94 -18.99
CA PRO A 399 -31.85 7.74 -18.04
C PRO A 399 -30.38 7.70 -18.45
N VAL A 400 -29.81 8.87 -18.76
CA VAL A 400 -28.36 9.01 -19.01
C VAL A 400 -27.75 9.68 -17.80
N ALA A 401 -26.66 9.14 -17.28
CA ALA A 401 -25.87 9.82 -16.26
C ALA A 401 -24.73 10.58 -16.94
N TRP A 402 -24.85 11.90 -17.00
CA TRP A 402 -23.74 12.77 -17.38
C TRP A 402 -22.85 13.04 -16.15
N THR A 403 -21.54 13.10 -16.36
CA THR A 403 -20.51 13.26 -15.34
C THR A 403 -19.39 14.20 -15.81
N GLY A 404 -18.50 14.59 -14.89
CA GLY A 404 -17.49 15.62 -15.09
C GLY A 404 -17.93 17.01 -14.65
N ASP A 405 -16.96 17.92 -14.52
CA ASP A 405 -17.16 19.26 -13.94
C ASP A 405 -18.11 20.15 -14.74
N SER A 406 -18.15 19.96 -16.06
CA SER A 406 -19.07 20.65 -16.96
C SER A 406 -20.09 19.70 -17.57
N CYS A 407 -20.31 18.50 -17.01
CA CYS A 407 -21.18 17.46 -17.57
C CYS A 407 -20.72 16.96 -18.96
N GLN A 408 -19.41 16.97 -19.21
CA GLN A 408 -18.81 16.68 -20.51
C GLN A 408 -18.71 15.18 -20.85
N TYR A 409 -18.85 14.29 -19.86
CA TYR A 409 -18.69 12.85 -20.07
C TYR A 409 -20.01 12.13 -19.86
N GLN A 410 -20.30 11.19 -20.75
CA GLN A 410 -21.39 10.24 -20.54
C GLN A 410 -20.85 9.04 -19.74
N ASP A 411 -21.53 8.66 -18.66
CA ASP A 411 -21.20 7.44 -17.92
C ASP A 411 -21.62 6.20 -18.74
N ILE A 412 -20.63 5.57 -19.37
CA ILE A 412 -20.75 4.35 -20.17
C ILE A 412 -20.20 3.12 -19.45
N SER A 413 -19.90 3.22 -18.14
CA SER A 413 -19.28 2.14 -17.37
C SER A 413 -20.17 0.88 -17.33
N VAL A 414 -21.46 1.05 -17.07
CA VAL A 414 -22.44 -0.04 -16.97
C VAL A 414 -22.59 -0.83 -18.28
N PRO A 415 -22.87 -0.21 -19.45
CA PRO A 415 -22.97 -0.97 -20.69
C PRO A 415 -21.63 -1.60 -21.10
N PHE A 416 -20.50 -0.94 -20.82
CA PHE A 416 -19.18 -1.52 -21.06
C PHE A 416 -18.96 -2.81 -20.25
N HIS A 417 -19.26 -2.81 -18.95
CA HIS A 417 -19.10 -4.00 -18.11
C HIS A 417 -19.98 -5.16 -18.57
N ILE A 418 -21.23 -4.89 -18.96
CA ILE A 418 -22.13 -5.93 -19.48
C ILE A 418 -21.56 -6.53 -20.76
N LEU A 419 -21.10 -5.71 -21.71
CA LEU A 419 -20.51 -6.21 -22.95
C LEU A 419 -19.20 -6.97 -22.72
N PHE A 420 -18.34 -6.45 -21.85
CA PHE A 420 -17.05 -7.07 -21.52
C PHE A 420 -17.23 -8.46 -20.90
N TRP A 421 -18.01 -8.57 -19.82
CA TRP A 421 -18.22 -9.85 -19.14
C TRP A 421 -19.01 -10.85 -19.98
N THR A 422 -19.98 -10.37 -20.79
CA THR A 422 -20.71 -11.24 -21.72
C THR A 422 -19.78 -11.80 -22.79
N SER A 423 -18.88 -10.97 -23.35
CA SER A 423 -17.90 -11.41 -24.35
C SER A 423 -16.92 -12.44 -23.78
N VAL A 424 -16.38 -12.17 -22.58
CA VAL A 424 -15.49 -13.11 -21.88
C VAL A 424 -16.18 -14.45 -21.62
N SER A 425 -17.43 -14.43 -21.15
CA SER A 425 -18.23 -15.65 -20.90
C SER A 425 -18.46 -16.46 -22.18
N LEU A 426 -18.73 -15.78 -23.30
CA LEU A 426 -18.94 -16.44 -24.60
C LEU A 426 -17.65 -17.13 -25.08
N ILE A 427 -16.49 -16.47 -24.96
CA ILE A 427 -15.19 -17.05 -25.34
C ILE A 427 -14.89 -18.31 -24.51
N ILE A 428 -15.07 -18.24 -23.19
CA ILE A 428 -14.86 -19.39 -22.28
C ILE A 428 -15.78 -20.56 -22.68
N THR A 429 -17.05 -20.26 -22.96
CA THR A 429 -18.02 -21.26 -23.37
C THR A 429 -17.63 -21.92 -24.69
N THR A 430 -17.16 -21.15 -25.68
CA THR A 430 -16.69 -21.69 -26.97
C THR A 430 -15.48 -22.62 -26.79
N ILE A 431 -14.50 -22.24 -25.96
CA ILE A 431 -13.33 -23.09 -25.67
C ILE A 431 -13.77 -24.41 -25.03
N LEU A 432 -14.72 -24.36 -24.10
CA LEU A 432 -15.24 -25.55 -23.42
C LEU A 432 -15.99 -26.47 -24.39
N VAL A 433 -16.83 -25.92 -25.28
CA VAL A 433 -17.55 -26.69 -26.31
C VAL A 433 -16.57 -27.37 -27.27
N VAL A 434 -15.56 -26.65 -27.74
CA VAL A 434 -14.52 -27.21 -28.64
C VAL A 434 -13.71 -28.29 -27.92
N GLY A 435 -13.36 -28.09 -26.64
CA GLY A 435 -12.68 -29.07 -25.81
C GLY A 435 -13.47 -30.36 -25.64
N LEU A 436 -14.78 -30.26 -25.39
CA LEU A 436 -15.68 -31.42 -25.28
C LEU A 436 -15.82 -32.18 -26.60
N LEU A 437 -15.95 -31.47 -27.74
CA LEU A 437 -16.00 -32.11 -29.06
C LEU A 437 -14.69 -32.84 -29.40
N ASN A 438 -13.54 -32.26 -29.04
CA ASN A 438 -12.24 -32.90 -29.27
C ASN A 438 -12.06 -34.17 -28.41
N SER A 439 -12.56 -34.16 -27.18
CA SER A 439 -12.49 -35.34 -26.29
C SER A 439 -13.33 -36.53 -26.76
N ILE A 440 -14.41 -36.29 -27.52
CA ILE A 440 -15.25 -37.36 -28.08
C ILE A 440 -14.63 -37.91 -29.38
N GLY A 441 -13.91 -37.08 -30.13
CA GLY A 441 -13.22 -37.48 -31.37
C GLY A 441 -11.92 -38.27 -31.16
N SER A 442 -11.36 -38.28 -29.95
CA SER A 442 -10.10 -38.97 -29.64
C SER A 442 -10.27 -40.38 -29.08
N SER A 443 -11.48 -40.94 -29.05
CA SER A 443 -11.64 -42.37 -28.83
C SER A 443 -11.26 -43.10 -30.12
N GLU A 444 -10.16 -43.83 -30.03
CA GLU A 444 -9.51 -44.63 -31.06
C GLU A 444 -10.47 -45.23 -32.09
N ALA A 445 -10.05 -45.12 -33.34
CA ALA A 445 -10.34 -46.08 -34.38
C ALA A 445 -9.95 -47.49 -33.91
N ASN A 446 -10.80 -48.12 -33.12
CA ASN A 446 -10.82 -49.57 -33.03
C ASN A 446 -11.39 -50.05 -34.37
N SER A 447 -10.45 -50.40 -35.24
CA SER A 447 -10.68 -51.21 -36.43
C SER A 447 -11.17 -52.59 -36.03
N GLU A 448 -12.38 -52.72 -35.47
CA GLU A 448 -13.08 -53.99 -35.27
C GLU A 448 -14.46 -53.70 -34.67
N GLY A 449 -15.53 -53.88 -35.45
CA GLY A 449 -16.88 -53.90 -34.87
C GLY A 449 -18.07 -53.44 -35.71
N ALA A 450 -18.00 -53.36 -37.04
CA ALA A 450 -19.21 -53.31 -37.87
C ALA A 450 -19.00 -53.96 -39.24
N GLY A 451 -19.26 -55.27 -39.31
CA GLY A 451 -19.71 -55.93 -40.54
C GLY A 451 -18.64 -56.57 -41.43
N SER A 452 -18.01 -57.65 -40.98
CA SER A 452 -17.51 -58.70 -41.91
C SER A 452 -18.21 -60.01 -41.58
N GLY A 453 -19.30 -60.28 -42.28
CA GLY A 453 -20.02 -61.55 -42.19
C GLY A 453 -19.30 -62.62 -43.01
N THR A 454 -18.49 -63.46 -42.38
CA THR A 454 -18.06 -64.72 -42.99
C THR A 454 -19.05 -65.82 -42.63
N ARG A 455 -19.90 -66.14 -43.60
CA ARG A 455 -20.80 -67.29 -43.63
C ARG A 455 -19.96 -68.59 -43.67
N SER A 456 -19.89 -69.31 -42.56
CA SER A 456 -19.32 -70.66 -42.54
C SER A 456 -20.28 -71.62 -43.23
N LYS A 457 -19.75 -72.36 -44.22
CA LYS A 457 -20.43 -73.45 -44.93
C LYS A 457 -19.83 -74.74 -44.40
N THR A 458 -20.66 -75.58 -43.77
CA THR A 458 -20.33 -76.98 -43.51
C THR A 458 -21.63 -77.78 -43.57
N ASP A 459 -21.64 -78.64 -44.61
CA ASP A 459 -22.38 -79.87 -44.86
C ASP A 459 -23.90 -79.97 -44.67
#